data_AF-A0A2Z2HLG1-F1
#
_entry.id   AF-A0A2Z2HLG1-F1
#
_cell.length_a   1.000
_cell.length_b   1.000
_cell.length_c   1.000
_cell.angle_alpha   90.00
_cell.angle_beta   90.00
_cell.angle_gamma   90.00
#
_symmetry.space_group_name_H-M   'P 1'
#
loop_
_entity.id
_entity.type
_entity.pdbx_description
1 polymer ?
#
loop_
_entity_poly.entity_id
_entity_poly.type
_entity_poly.pdbx_seq_one_letter_code
_entity_poly.pdbx_strand_id
1 'polypeptide(L)'
;MIKKYFENYFEKIKDTKKVARDKNIGVWWMPVFDSFLITVYLSWQLSVGVWIALDAWQSGQDYIPWYMDSLWEISSFSLTIFMSIITFTILDKIILFFIYVHSYANKLVLQGIAKLDMYLWRKTGRDTVVANFIWKLQRKYMSRSKRERKIMTFAFVGMIGAYYGWMILT
;
A
#
# COMPACT_ATOMS: atom_id res chain seq x y z
N MET A 1 19.73 -23.56 -10.12
CA MET A 1 19.44 -23.15 -8.73
C MET A 1 18.70 -21.81 -8.68
N ILE A 2 19.28 -20.74 -9.24
CA ILE A 2 18.66 -19.39 -9.28
C ILE A 2 17.31 -19.37 -10.02
N LYS A 3 17.21 -20.01 -11.19
CA LYS A 3 15.95 -20.12 -11.95
C LYS A 3 14.80 -20.71 -11.13
N LYS A 4 15.06 -21.84 -10.45
CA LYS A 4 14.08 -22.53 -9.58
C LYS A 4 13.66 -21.67 -8.39
N TYR A 5 14.56 -20.85 -7.83
CA TYR A 5 14.21 -19.90 -6.77
C TYR A 5 13.18 -18.88 -7.28
N PHE A 6 13.43 -18.24 -8.42
CA PHE A 6 12.53 -17.25 -8.98
C PHE A 6 11.19 -17.84 -9.39
N GLU A 7 11.18 -19.02 -10.02
CA GLU A 7 9.93 -19.73 -10.36
C GLU A 7 9.08 -19.98 -9.10
N ASN A 8 9.67 -20.55 -8.06
CA ASN A 8 8.99 -20.76 -6.78
C ASN A 8 8.52 -19.44 -6.14
N TYR A 9 9.29 -18.35 -6.29
CA TYR A 9 8.94 -17.05 -5.72
C TYR A 9 7.73 -16.42 -6.42
N PHE A 10 7.71 -16.44 -7.76
CA PHE A 10 6.56 -15.95 -8.53
C PHE A 10 5.31 -16.81 -8.29
N GLU A 11 5.48 -18.11 -8.06
CA GLU A 11 4.38 -18.98 -7.64
C GLU A 11 3.79 -18.55 -6.29
N LYS A 12 4.63 -18.26 -5.28
CA LYS A 12 4.16 -17.74 -3.97
C LYS A 12 3.36 -16.45 -4.13
N ILE A 13 3.84 -15.50 -4.93
CA ILE A 13 3.11 -14.26 -5.22
C ILE A 13 1.77 -14.58 -5.91
N LYS A 14 1.75 -15.51 -6.86
CA LYS A 14 0.51 -15.92 -7.55
C LYS A 14 -0.46 -16.61 -6.59
N ASP A 15 0.02 -17.37 -5.63
CA ASP A 15 -0.81 -18.04 -4.63
C ASP A 15 -1.47 -17.07 -3.66
N THR A 16 -0.91 -15.88 -3.44
CA THR A 16 -1.59 -14.82 -2.67
C THR A 16 -2.93 -14.40 -3.29
N LYS A 17 -3.14 -14.60 -4.60
CA LYS A 17 -4.45 -14.39 -5.24
C LYS A 17 -5.51 -15.33 -4.70
N LYS A 18 -5.16 -16.58 -4.40
CA LYS A 18 -6.09 -17.55 -3.81
C LYS A 18 -6.50 -17.09 -2.42
N VAL A 19 -5.53 -16.71 -1.59
CA VAL A 19 -5.78 -16.19 -0.23
C VAL A 19 -6.67 -14.94 -0.25
N ALA A 20 -6.45 -14.01 -1.19
CA ALA A 20 -7.30 -12.83 -1.34
C ALA A 20 -8.75 -13.20 -1.70
N ARG A 21 -8.96 -14.22 -2.54
CA ARG A 21 -10.30 -14.74 -2.87
C ARG A 21 -10.96 -15.36 -1.64
N ASP A 22 -10.23 -16.17 -0.88
CA ASP A 22 -10.75 -16.82 0.33
C ASP A 22 -11.14 -15.80 1.42
N LYS A 23 -10.48 -14.62 1.42
CA LYS A 23 -10.77 -13.51 2.33
C LYS A 23 -11.78 -12.49 1.79
N ASN A 24 -12.47 -12.80 0.67
CA ASN A 24 -13.46 -11.94 0.02
C ASN A 24 -12.93 -10.55 -0.36
N ILE A 25 -11.66 -10.44 -0.75
CA ILE A 25 -11.09 -9.21 -1.27
C ILE A 25 -11.39 -9.13 -2.77
N GLY A 26 -12.26 -8.20 -3.16
CA GLY A 26 -12.71 -8.06 -4.55
C GLY A 26 -11.60 -7.70 -5.54
N VAL A 27 -10.53 -7.03 -5.09
CA VAL A 27 -9.42 -6.58 -5.95
C VAL A 27 -8.08 -6.92 -5.31
N TRP A 28 -7.47 -8.05 -5.71
CA TRP A 28 -6.15 -8.49 -5.24
C TRP A 28 -5.03 -7.47 -5.53
N TRP A 29 -5.15 -6.71 -6.62
CA TRP A 29 -4.17 -5.69 -6.99
C TRP A 29 -4.03 -4.58 -5.94
N MET A 30 -5.05 -4.32 -5.10
CA MET A 30 -4.98 -3.29 -4.06
C MET A 30 -3.94 -3.67 -2.98
N PRO A 31 -4.03 -4.82 -2.29
CA PRO A 31 -2.98 -5.27 -1.39
C PRO A 31 -1.58 -5.35 -2.02
N VAL A 32 -1.48 -5.71 -3.30
CA VAL A 32 -0.19 -5.76 -4.02
C VAL A 32 0.39 -4.36 -4.18
N PHE A 33 -0.43 -3.40 -4.58
CA PHE A 33 0.00 -2.01 -4.71
C PHE A 33 0.39 -1.40 -3.36
N ASP A 34 -0.39 -1.65 -2.30
CA ASP A 34 -0.05 -1.21 -0.94
C ASP A 34 1.28 -1.81 -0.46
N SER A 35 1.51 -3.08 -0.79
CA SER A 35 2.77 -3.78 -0.49
C SER A 35 3.96 -3.17 -1.23
N PHE A 36 3.75 -2.76 -2.47
CA PHE A 36 4.77 -2.07 -3.24
C PHE A 36 5.07 -0.68 -2.66
N LEU A 37 4.04 0.10 -2.33
CA LEU A 37 4.21 1.42 -1.73
C LEU A 37 4.94 1.35 -0.38
N ILE A 38 4.58 0.42 0.49
CA ILE A 38 5.31 0.27 1.76
C ILE A 38 6.75 -0.17 1.54
N THR A 39 7.00 -0.98 0.51
CA THR A 39 8.36 -1.43 0.17
C THR A 39 9.22 -0.24 -0.26
N VAL A 40 8.66 0.68 -1.08
CA VAL A 40 9.31 1.95 -1.45
C VAL A 40 9.60 2.79 -0.21
N TYR A 41 8.61 2.97 0.65
CA TYR A 41 8.75 3.78 1.85
C TYR A 41 9.79 3.19 2.83
N LEU A 42 9.75 1.89 3.10
CA LEU A 42 10.70 1.22 3.98
C LEU A 42 12.13 1.29 3.42
N SER A 43 12.28 1.10 2.12
CA SER A 43 13.59 1.21 1.47
C SER A 43 14.16 2.62 1.59
N TRP A 44 13.31 3.64 1.45
CA TRP A 44 13.70 5.03 1.67
C TRP A 44 14.17 5.28 3.11
N GLN A 45 13.42 4.79 4.10
CA GLN A 45 13.82 4.93 5.51
C GLN A 45 15.16 4.24 5.80
N LEU A 46 15.37 3.04 5.25
CA LEU A 46 16.65 2.32 5.37
C LEU A 46 17.79 3.08 4.71
N SER A 47 17.58 3.65 3.52
CA SER A 47 18.56 4.51 2.84
C SER A 47 18.97 5.71 3.66
N VAL A 48 17.99 6.45 4.20
CA VAL A 48 18.25 7.58 5.08
C VAL A 48 19.05 7.13 6.31
N GLY A 49 18.70 5.97 6.89
CA GLY A 49 19.45 5.39 8.01
C GLY A 49 20.91 5.09 7.65
N VAL A 50 21.18 4.55 6.45
CA VAL A 50 22.55 4.32 5.97
C VAL A 50 23.29 5.64 5.79
N TRP A 51 22.65 6.66 5.22
CA TRP A 51 23.28 7.98 5.02
C TRP A 51 23.67 8.63 6.34
N ILE A 52 22.77 8.61 7.33
CA ILE A 52 23.05 9.14 8.68
C ILE A 52 24.18 8.34 9.34
N ALA A 53 24.16 7.02 9.25
CA ALA A 53 25.20 6.18 9.83
C ALA A 53 26.58 6.43 9.17
N LEU A 54 26.59 6.67 7.85
CA LEU A 54 27.81 6.90 7.10
C LEU A 54 28.39 8.29 7.37
N ASP A 55 27.53 9.30 7.48
CA ASP A 55 27.90 10.66 7.88
C ASP A 55 28.47 10.70 9.30
N ALA A 56 27.82 10.01 10.24
CA ALA A 56 28.31 9.86 11.61
C ALA A 56 29.65 9.11 11.67
N TRP A 57 29.83 8.08 10.83
CA TRP A 57 31.11 7.37 10.72
C TRP A 57 32.21 8.32 10.26
N GLN A 58 32.00 9.02 9.14
CA GLN A 58 33.01 9.92 8.59
C GLN A 58 33.34 11.06 9.54
N SER A 59 32.32 11.66 10.16
CA SER A 59 32.49 12.77 11.12
C SER A 59 33.19 12.35 12.42
N GLY A 60 33.17 11.05 12.74
CA GLY A 60 33.89 10.48 13.89
C GLY A 60 35.37 10.18 13.62
N GLN A 61 35.89 10.46 12.42
CA GLN A 61 37.28 10.21 12.06
C GLN A 61 38.01 11.52 11.79
N ASP A 62 39.24 11.64 12.30
CA ASP A 62 40.09 12.85 12.13
C ASP A 62 40.65 13.00 10.70
N TYR A 63 40.47 11.98 9.86
CA TYR A 63 40.90 11.95 8.46
C TYR A 63 39.86 11.22 7.62
N ILE A 64 39.86 11.49 6.31
CA ILE A 64 38.98 10.80 5.36
C ILE A 64 39.71 9.54 4.85
N PRO A 65 39.21 8.32 5.13
CA PRO A 65 39.81 7.10 4.59
C PRO A 65 39.66 7.01 3.07
N TRP A 66 40.62 6.37 2.42
CA TRP A 66 40.63 6.18 0.96
C TRP A 66 39.41 5.44 0.38
N TYR A 67 38.73 4.63 1.21
CA TYR A 67 37.54 3.88 0.80
C TYR A 67 36.22 4.65 0.99
N MET A 68 36.27 5.82 1.65
CA MET A 68 35.05 6.56 2.03
C MET A 68 34.27 7.03 0.81
N ASP A 69 34.96 7.50 -0.23
CA ASP A 69 34.35 7.93 -1.48
C ASP A 69 33.57 6.78 -2.15
N SER A 70 34.15 5.58 -2.19
CA SER A 70 33.48 4.39 -2.72
C SER A 70 32.27 3.99 -1.89
N LEU A 71 32.33 4.15 -0.56
CA LEU A 71 31.18 3.87 0.30
C LEU A 71 30.03 4.86 0.06
N TRP A 72 30.31 6.15 -0.10
CA TRP A 72 29.31 7.14 -0.49
C TRP A 72 28.68 6.84 -1.85
N GLU A 73 29.50 6.45 -2.83
CA GLU A 73 29.02 6.07 -4.15
C GLU A 73 28.04 4.89 -4.08
N ILE A 74 28.39 3.82 -3.37
CA ILE A 74 27.50 2.65 -3.17
C ILE A 74 26.24 3.07 -2.41
N SER A 75 26.39 3.91 -1.39
CA SER A 75 25.30 4.38 -0.55
C SER A 75 24.26 5.22 -1.31
N SER A 76 24.66 5.88 -2.40
CA SER A 76 23.73 6.57 -3.31
C SER A 76 22.71 5.62 -3.97
N PHE A 77 23.06 4.35 -4.13
CA PHE A 77 22.19 3.29 -4.65
C PHE A 77 21.42 2.54 -3.56
N SER A 78 21.59 2.88 -2.29
CA SER A 78 20.99 2.17 -1.15
C SER A 78 19.48 1.94 -1.31
N LEU A 79 18.75 2.92 -1.87
CA LEU A 79 17.30 2.83 -2.07
C LEU A 79 16.97 1.66 -3.00
N THR A 80 17.64 1.61 -4.15
CA THR A 80 17.46 0.56 -5.16
C THR A 80 17.91 -0.80 -4.63
N ILE A 81 18.99 -0.83 -3.85
CA ILE A 81 19.50 -2.05 -3.22
C ILE A 81 18.46 -2.62 -2.25
N PHE A 82 17.98 -1.82 -1.29
CA PHE A 82 16.96 -2.26 -0.32
C PHE A 82 15.65 -2.63 -1.01
N MET A 83 15.21 -1.83 -1.99
CA MET A 83 14.02 -2.13 -2.80
C MET A 83 14.13 -3.50 -3.45
N SER A 84 15.25 -3.78 -4.09
CA SER A 84 15.47 -5.05 -4.79
C SER A 84 15.48 -6.22 -3.82
N ILE A 85 16.21 -6.08 -2.70
CA ILE A 85 16.28 -7.12 -1.67
C ILE A 85 14.89 -7.43 -1.13
N ILE A 86 14.12 -6.43 -0.69
CA ILE A 86 12.78 -6.62 -0.14
C ILE A 86 11.85 -7.24 -1.18
N THR A 87 11.89 -6.71 -2.41
CA THR A 87 11.04 -7.16 -3.53
C THR A 87 11.27 -8.62 -3.88
N PHE A 88 12.49 -9.14 -3.79
CA PHE A 88 12.81 -10.52 -4.17
C PHE A 88 12.87 -11.52 -3.00
N THR A 89 12.69 -11.06 -1.77
CA THR A 89 12.80 -11.93 -0.57
C THR A 89 11.50 -12.04 0.23
N ILE A 90 10.77 -10.93 0.42
CA ILE A 90 9.65 -10.89 1.37
C ILE A 90 8.38 -10.21 0.85
N LEU A 91 8.35 -9.76 -0.42
CA LEU A 91 7.17 -9.09 -0.98
C LEU A 91 5.92 -9.96 -0.90
N ASP A 92 6.04 -11.28 -1.11
CA ASP A 92 4.93 -12.23 -0.96
C ASP A 92 4.31 -12.18 0.45
N LYS A 93 5.14 -12.09 1.49
CA LYS A 93 4.69 -11.98 2.89
C LYS A 93 4.05 -10.64 3.17
N ILE A 94 4.57 -9.55 2.61
CA ILE A 94 3.98 -8.21 2.74
C ILE A 94 2.60 -8.18 2.07
N ILE A 95 2.46 -8.79 0.88
CA ILE A 95 1.16 -8.93 0.20
C ILE A 95 0.16 -9.69 1.06
N LEU A 96 0.58 -10.82 1.65
CA LEU A 96 -0.27 -11.58 2.55
C LEU A 96 -0.69 -10.76 3.76
N PHE A 97 0.23 -10.00 4.37
CA PHE A 97 -0.09 -9.10 5.48
C PHE A 97 -1.18 -8.10 5.09
N PHE A 98 -1.05 -7.41 3.96
CA PHE A 98 -2.08 -6.47 3.50
C PHE A 98 -3.41 -7.15 3.17
N ILE A 99 -3.39 -8.38 2.63
CA ILE A 99 -4.62 -9.17 2.46
C ILE A 99 -5.35 -9.33 3.81
N TYR A 100 -4.63 -9.66 4.87
CA TYR A 100 -5.25 -9.77 6.20
C TYR A 100 -5.73 -8.42 6.74
N VAL A 101 -4.97 -7.35 6.57
CA VAL A 101 -5.36 -5.99 6.98
C VAL A 101 -6.64 -5.55 6.25
N HIS A 102 -6.72 -5.74 4.94
CA HIS A 102 -7.91 -5.42 4.14
C HIS A 102 -9.12 -6.24 4.58
N SER A 103 -8.94 -7.54 4.80
CA SER A 103 -10.02 -8.41 5.30
C SER A 103 -10.53 -7.95 6.67
N TYR A 104 -9.63 -7.58 7.57
CA TYR A 104 -9.96 -7.07 8.89
C TYR A 104 -10.66 -5.71 8.82
N ALA A 105 -10.15 -4.77 8.03
CA ALA A 105 -10.75 -3.46 7.82
C ALA A 105 -12.16 -3.57 7.24
N ASN A 106 -12.37 -4.43 6.25
CA ASN A 106 -13.71 -4.69 5.69
C ASN A 106 -14.68 -5.19 6.77
N LYS A 107 -14.23 -6.10 7.64
CA LYS A 107 -15.06 -6.59 8.76
C LYS A 107 -15.42 -5.46 9.72
N LEU A 108 -14.47 -4.60 10.07
CA LEU A 108 -14.72 -3.44 10.94
C LEU A 108 -15.69 -2.44 10.31
N VAL A 109 -15.55 -2.14 9.01
CA VAL A 109 -16.45 -1.23 8.29
C VAL A 109 -17.88 -1.78 8.30
N LEU A 110 -18.06 -3.08 7.99
CA LEU A 110 -19.38 -3.70 8.01
C LEU A 110 -20.01 -3.71 9.42
N GLN A 111 -19.21 -4.01 10.45
CA GLN A 111 -19.67 -3.91 11.84
C GLN A 111 -20.02 -2.48 12.24
N GLY A 112 -19.25 -1.50 11.77
CA GLY A 112 -19.50 -0.07 11.98
C GLY A 112 -20.83 0.37 11.36
N ILE A 113 -21.07 0.01 10.10
CA ILE A 113 -22.34 0.27 9.41
C ILE A 113 -23.50 -0.36 10.17
N ALA A 114 -23.38 -1.64 10.55
CA ALA A 114 -24.43 -2.34 11.29
C ALA A 114 -24.73 -1.69 12.66
N LYS A 115 -23.70 -1.26 13.40
CA LYS A 115 -23.88 -0.53 14.66
C LYS A 115 -24.55 0.82 14.46
N LEU A 116 -24.17 1.57 13.42
CA LEU A 116 -24.79 2.85 13.09
C LEU A 116 -26.25 2.69 12.66
N ASP A 117 -26.55 1.69 11.85
CA ASP A 117 -27.92 1.36 11.47
C ASP A 117 -28.75 0.98 12.69
N MET A 118 -28.23 0.16 13.60
CA MET A 118 -28.92 -0.20 14.83
C MET A 118 -29.13 1.01 15.76
N TYR A 119 -28.13 1.90 15.85
CA TYR A 119 -28.23 3.13 16.63
C TYR A 119 -29.30 4.08 16.08
N LEU A 120 -29.33 4.28 14.76
CA LEU A 120 -30.33 5.11 14.10
C LEU A 120 -31.72 4.48 14.17
N TRP A 121 -31.83 3.16 14.07
CA TRP A 121 -33.08 2.44 14.26
C TRP A 121 -33.66 2.69 15.65
N ARG A 122 -32.85 2.59 16.71
CA ARG A 122 -33.29 2.89 18.08
C ARG A 122 -33.83 4.32 18.26
N LYS A 123 -33.35 5.28 17.47
CA LYS A 123 -33.78 6.69 17.54
C LYS A 123 -34.94 7.04 16.62
N THR A 124 -35.06 6.39 15.47
CA THR A 124 -35.97 6.81 14.39
C THR A 124 -37.00 5.75 13.99
N GLY A 125 -36.85 4.51 14.45
CA GLY A 125 -37.68 3.37 14.06
C GLY A 125 -37.51 2.92 12.60
N ARG A 126 -36.59 3.54 11.85
CA ARG A 126 -36.34 3.23 10.44
C ARG A 126 -35.20 2.23 10.31
N ASP A 127 -35.44 1.14 9.60
CA ASP A 127 -34.43 0.11 9.36
C ASP A 127 -33.40 0.53 8.29
N THR A 128 -32.14 0.14 8.50
CA THR A 128 -31.08 0.14 7.48
C THR A 128 -30.86 1.48 6.75
N VAL A 129 -30.94 2.60 7.46
CA VAL A 129 -30.86 3.95 6.88
C VAL A 129 -29.50 4.22 6.21
N VAL A 130 -28.40 3.88 6.88
CA VAL A 130 -27.03 4.08 6.40
C VAL A 130 -26.75 3.14 5.25
N ALA A 131 -27.06 1.85 5.39
CA ALA A 131 -26.88 0.89 4.31
C ALA A 131 -27.68 1.29 3.04
N ASN A 132 -28.93 1.73 3.19
CA ASN A 132 -29.75 2.20 2.06
C ASN A 132 -29.17 3.46 1.39
N PHE A 133 -28.62 4.39 2.18
CA PHE A 133 -27.96 5.58 1.65
C PHE A 133 -26.72 5.21 0.83
N ILE A 134 -25.85 4.37 1.38
CA ILE A 134 -24.66 3.84 0.68
C ILE A 134 -25.10 3.14 -0.61
N TRP A 135 -26.14 2.31 -0.55
CA TRP A 135 -26.61 1.58 -1.72
C TRP A 135 -27.22 2.48 -2.81
N LYS A 136 -27.94 3.55 -2.43
CA LYS A 136 -28.43 4.57 -3.38
C LYS A 136 -27.26 5.28 -4.08
N LEU A 137 -26.23 5.67 -3.33
CA LEU A 137 -25.01 6.26 -3.89
C LEU A 137 -24.31 5.30 -4.85
N GLN A 138 -24.11 4.06 -4.42
CA GLN A 138 -23.46 3.03 -5.24
C GLN A 138 -24.24 2.77 -6.53
N ARG A 139 -25.57 2.64 -6.47
CA ARG A 139 -26.41 2.46 -7.67
C ARG A 139 -26.30 3.63 -8.63
N LYS A 140 -26.38 4.87 -8.13
CA LYS A 140 -26.25 6.08 -8.94
C LYS A 140 -24.88 6.18 -9.64
N TYR A 141 -23.83 5.66 -9.00
CA TYR A 141 -22.52 5.57 -9.63
C TYR A 141 -22.46 4.45 -10.67
N MET A 142 -22.97 3.25 -10.32
CA MET A 142 -22.94 2.07 -11.19
C MET A 142 -23.84 2.18 -12.42
N SER A 143 -24.92 2.97 -12.35
CA SER A 143 -25.82 3.22 -13.48
C SER A 143 -25.20 4.12 -14.57
N ARG A 144 -24.03 4.73 -14.31
CA ARG A 144 -23.33 5.56 -15.29
C ARG A 144 -22.55 4.72 -16.30
N SER A 145 -22.35 5.27 -17.49
CA SER A 145 -21.60 4.60 -18.55
C SER A 145 -20.16 4.27 -18.11
N LYS A 146 -19.54 3.26 -18.73
CA LYS A 146 -18.14 2.89 -18.42
C LYS A 146 -17.17 4.06 -18.62
N ARG A 147 -17.43 4.93 -19.61
CA ARG A 147 -16.60 6.11 -19.92
C ARG A 147 -16.71 7.18 -18.83
N GLU A 148 -17.94 7.50 -18.41
CA GLU A 148 -18.18 8.48 -17.33
C GLU A 148 -17.59 8.01 -15.99
N ARG A 149 -17.73 6.73 -15.66
CA ARG A 149 -17.11 6.18 -14.44
C ARG A 149 -15.60 6.30 -14.46
N LYS A 150 -14.95 5.99 -15.58
CA LYS A 150 -13.50 6.19 -15.73
C LYS A 150 -13.11 7.65 -15.56
N ILE A 151 -13.80 8.57 -16.23
CA ILE A 151 -13.52 10.02 -16.12
C ILE A 151 -13.68 10.49 -14.68
N MET A 152 -14.75 10.08 -14.00
CA MET A 152 -14.97 10.43 -12.58
C MET A 152 -13.87 9.86 -11.68
N THR A 153 -13.45 8.61 -11.89
CA THR A 153 -12.36 8.01 -11.13
C THR A 153 -11.04 8.73 -11.38
N PHE A 154 -10.71 9.04 -12.64
CA PHE A 154 -9.50 9.82 -12.97
C PHE A 154 -9.54 11.24 -12.41
N ALA A 155 -10.68 11.92 -12.48
CA ALA A 155 -10.85 13.25 -11.90
C ALA A 155 -10.71 13.20 -10.36
N PHE A 156 -11.28 12.19 -9.71
CA PHE A 156 -11.17 12.01 -8.27
C PHE A 156 -9.72 11.73 -7.83
N VAL A 157 -9.04 10.79 -8.50
CA VAL A 157 -7.62 10.48 -8.25
C VAL A 157 -6.74 11.70 -8.57
N GLY A 158 -7.04 12.42 -9.65
CA GLY A 158 -6.32 13.64 -10.06
C GLY A 158 -6.46 14.76 -9.03
N MET A 159 -7.66 14.99 -8.48
CA MET A 159 -7.87 15.97 -7.41
C MET A 159 -7.11 15.60 -6.14
N ILE A 160 -7.12 14.32 -5.76
CA ILE A 160 -6.34 13.83 -4.61
C ILE A 160 -4.85 14.03 -4.87
N GLY A 161 -4.34 13.60 -6.03
CA GLY A 161 -2.94 13.76 -6.39
C GLY A 161 -2.49 15.22 -6.43
N ALA A 162 -3.34 16.12 -6.96
CA ALA A 162 -3.08 17.55 -6.95
C ALA A 162 -3.09 18.15 -5.53
N TYR A 163 -4.01 17.73 -4.67
CA TYR A 163 -4.09 18.20 -3.28
C TYR A 163 -2.86 17.76 -2.46
N TYR A 164 -2.50 16.49 -2.50
CA TYR A 164 -1.31 15.99 -1.80
C TYR A 164 -0.02 16.50 -2.44
N GLY A 165 0.03 16.64 -3.77
CA GLY A 165 1.16 17.25 -4.46
C GLY A 165 1.36 18.71 -4.08
N TRP A 166 0.28 19.48 -3.96
CA TRP A 166 0.33 20.86 -3.48
C TRP A 166 0.84 20.93 -2.04
N MET A 167 0.31 20.10 -1.14
CA MET A 167 0.71 20.05 0.27
C MET A 167 2.16 19.58 0.51
N ILE A 168 2.77 18.87 -0.43
CA ILE A 168 4.20 18.51 -0.36
C ILE A 168 5.08 19.66 -0.85
N LEU A 169 4.56 20.50 -1.76
CA LEU A 169 5.29 21.62 -2.35
C LEU A 169 5.21 22.91 -1.51
N THR A 170 4.21 23.03 -0.63
CA THR A 170 4.05 24.13 0.35
C THR A 170 4.33 23.65 1.76
#